data_AF-A0AAP0S9I5-F1
#
_entry.id   AF-A0AAP0S9I5-F1
#
_cell.length_a   1.000
_cell.length_b   1.000
_cell.length_c   1.000
_cell.angle_alpha   90.00
_cell.angle_beta   90.00
_cell.angle_gamma   90.00
#
_symmetry.space_group_name_H-M   'P 1'
#
loop_
_entity.id
_entity.type
_entity.pdbx_description
1 polymer ?
#
loop_
_entity_poly.entity_id
_entity_poly.type
_entity_poly.pdbx_seq_one_letter_code
_entity_poly.pdbx_strand_id
1 'polypeptide(L)'
;MSSQTNPNPKHLHPFSNPQSLSDWLKPRLPSDSFASWGVKPGTKNVHNLWLELSEGETSLDDSTPPLRTVHVVTLRIIGGDNRILLESHQELSDGTVRQRCRPLSEKMKPGETVEAAVSRAVKEELGSIIGDNFGNGDEKNIVRIVPGSYRKKVEERASASYPGLPACYILHTVDAWVDGLPDGEFCTQEAEEYKDCNETTIADMAVSVKKHYWKWIDSDSV
;
A
#
# COMPACT_ATOMS: atom_id res chain seq x y z
N MET A 1 32.98 30.78 -14.50
CA MET A 1 31.90 30.39 -13.59
C MET A 1 30.88 29.65 -14.42
N SER A 2 31.05 28.34 -14.54
CA SER A 2 30.16 27.49 -15.33
C SER A 2 29.20 26.81 -14.37
N SER A 3 27.97 27.31 -14.34
CA SER A 3 26.86 26.74 -13.59
C SER A 3 26.51 25.38 -14.21
N GLN A 4 26.98 24.31 -13.56
CA GLN A 4 26.47 22.96 -13.79
C GLN A 4 25.03 22.94 -13.29
N THR A 5 24.09 22.82 -14.22
CA THR A 5 22.69 22.51 -13.90
C THR A 5 22.64 21.06 -13.44
N ASN A 6 22.36 20.85 -12.15
CA ASN A 6 22.06 19.54 -11.61
C ASN A 6 20.84 18.95 -12.37
N PRO A 7 20.91 17.70 -12.86
CA PRO A 7 19.73 17.04 -13.40
C PRO A 7 18.74 16.81 -12.26
N ASN A 8 17.53 17.36 -12.44
CA ASN A 8 16.37 17.12 -11.59
C ASN A 8 16.17 15.59 -11.43
N PRO A 9 15.82 15.05 -10.25
CA PRO A 9 15.71 13.60 -10.06
C PRO A 9 14.66 13.06 -11.04
N LYS A 10 15.11 12.12 -11.86
CA LYS A 10 14.39 11.55 -13.00
C LYS A 10 13.12 10.87 -12.50
N HIS A 11 11.98 11.16 -13.13
CA HIS A 11 10.79 10.31 -13.01
C HIS A 11 11.20 8.84 -13.18
N LEU A 12 10.80 7.99 -12.24
CA LEU A 12 11.08 6.54 -12.27
C LEU A 12 10.30 5.81 -13.38
N HIS A 13 9.48 6.53 -14.14
CA HIS A 13 8.58 6.04 -15.17
C HIS A 13 8.45 7.07 -16.31
N PRO A 14 7.96 6.68 -17.50
CA PRO A 14 7.97 7.54 -18.69
C PRO A 14 6.85 8.60 -18.72
N PHE A 15 5.98 8.67 -17.72
CA PHE A 15 4.76 9.49 -17.74
C PHE A 15 4.96 10.79 -16.97
N SER A 16 4.96 11.93 -17.66
CA SER A 16 5.20 13.24 -17.01
C SER A 16 4.05 13.73 -16.13
N ASN A 17 2.83 13.21 -16.33
CA ASN A 17 1.64 13.57 -15.54
C ASN A 17 0.54 12.49 -15.65
N PRO A 18 -0.51 12.53 -14.81
CA PRO A 18 -1.62 11.56 -14.85
C PRO A 18 -2.33 11.48 -16.20
N GLN A 19 -2.40 12.59 -16.95
CA GLN A 19 -3.03 12.62 -18.27
C GLN A 19 -2.24 11.79 -19.29
N SER A 20 -0.91 11.92 -19.32
CA SER A 20 -0.04 11.13 -20.20
C SER A 20 -0.11 9.63 -19.91
N LEU A 21 -0.26 9.24 -18.64
CA LEU A 21 -0.52 7.85 -18.24
C LEU A 21 -1.90 7.39 -18.73
N SER A 22 -2.94 8.22 -18.55
CA SER A 22 -4.29 7.93 -19.01
C SER A 22 -4.33 7.67 -20.52
N ASP A 23 -3.70 8.55 -21.32
CA ASP A 23 -3.68 8.43 -22.78
C ASP A 23 -2.92 7.19 -23.27
N TRP A 24 -1.90 6.76 -22.52
CA TRP A 24 -1.20 5.52 -22.81
C TRP A 24 -2.01 4.26 -22.44
N LEU A 25 -2.79 4.31 -21.35
CA LEU A 25 -3.64 3.20 -20.89
C LEU A 25 -4.92 3.00 -21.71
N LYS A 26 -5.56 4.09 -22.17
CA LYS A 26 -6.83 4.06 -22.92
C LYS A 26 -6.87 3.04 -24.08
N PRO A 27 -5.88 2.97 -24.98
CA PRO A 27 -5.90 2.00 -26.07
C PRO A 27 -5.52 0.57 -25.65
N ARG A 28 -5.06 0.37 -24.41
CA ARG A 28 -4.51 -0.91 -23.91
C ARG A 28 -5.43 -1.65 -22.93
N LEU A 29 -6.40 -0.97 -22.35
CA LEU A 29 -7.32 -1.52 -21.37
C LEU A 29 -8.76 -1.60 -21.92
N PRO A 30 -9.58 -2.58 -21.46
CA PRO A 30 -11.00 -2.60 -21.79
C PRO A 30 -11.69 -1.31 -21.34
N SER A 31 -12.38 -0.63 -22.26
CA SER A 31 -12.95 0.70 -22.01
C SER A 31 -13.88 0.75 -20.80
N ASP A 32 -14.78 -0.23 -20.66
CA ASP A 32 -15.70 -0.30 -19.53
C ASP A 32 -14.98 -0.47 -18.18
N SER A 33 -13.87 -1.23 -18.18
CA SER A 33 -13.07 -1.44 -16.97
C SER A 33 -12.30 -0.18 -16.59
N PHE A 34 -11.66 0.47 -17.57
CA PHE A 34 -10.91 1.70 -17.33
C PHE A 34 -11.81 2.86 -16.92
N ALA A 35 -12.99 2.99 -17.52
CA ALA A 35 -14.00 4.00 -17.15
C ALA A 35 -14.54 3.83 -15.71
N SER A 36 -14.38 2.65 -15.10
CA SER A 36 -14.83 2.40 -13.73
C SER A 36 -13.90 2.95 -12.65
N TRP A 37 -12.67 3.34 -12.99
CA TRP A 37 -11.65 3.78 -12.03
C TRP A 37 -12.03 5.11 -11.38
N GLY A 38 -12.11 5.13 -10.04
CA GLY A 38 -12.54 6.30 -9.27
C GLY A 38 -14.05 6.60 -9.35
N VAL A 39 -14.82 5.75 -10.05
CA VAL A 39 -16.28 5.85 -10.16
C VAL A 39 -16.95 4.69 -9.44
N LYS A 40 -16.44 3.48 -9.64
CA LYS A 40 -16.93 2.29 -8.93
C LYS A 40 -16.39 2.29 -7.50
N PRO A 41 -17.23 2.07 -6.47
CA PRO A 41 -16.79 2.05 -5.08
C PRO A 41 -15.60 1.12 -4.83
N GLY A 42 -14.63 1.59 -4.03
CA GLY A 42 -13.43 0.85 -3.68
C GLY A 42 -12.33 0.79 -4.75
N THR A 43 -12.53 1.41 -5.92
CA THR A 43 -11.50 1.52 -6.96
C THR A 43 -10.65 2.77 -6.75
N LYS A 44 -9.38 2.69 -7.17
CA LYS A 44 -8.46 3.82 -7.22
C LYS A 44 -8.56 4.47 -8.61
N ASN A 45 -8.09 5.70 -8.76
CA ASN A 45 -8.15 6.44 -10.03
C ASN A 45 -6.77 6.56 -10.70
N VAL A 46 -6.69 7.21 -11.87
CA VAL A 46 -5.44 7.35 -12.62
C VAL A 46 -4.38 8.17 -11.86
N HIS A 47 -4.78 9.12 -11.02
CA HIS A 47 -3.85 9.90 -10.18
C HIS A 47 -3.17 8.99 -9.15
N ASN A 48 -3.93 8.06 -8.54
CA ASN A 48 -3.34 7.06 -7.66
C ASN A 48 -2.28 6.22 -8.39
N LEU A 49 -2.60 5.67 -9.57
CA LEU A 49 -1.63 4.84 -10.29
C LEU A 49 -0.39 5.64 -10.72
N TRP A 50 -0.59 6.90 -11.10
CA TRP A 50 0.52 7.80 -11.43
C TRP A 50 1.42 8.05 -10.20
N LEU A 51 0.85 8.30 -9.02
CA LEU A 51 1.61 8.44 -7.78
C LEU A 51 2.38 7.16 -7.43
N GLU A 52 1.75 6.00 -7.54
CA GLU A 52 2.41 4.70 -7.32
C GLU A 52 3.63 4.50 -8.23
N LEU A 53 3.54 4.97 -9.49
CA LEU A 53 4.65 4.92 -10.44
C LEU A 53 5.73 5.97 -10.11
N SER A 54 5.32 7.19 -9.73
CA SER A 54 6.20 8.29 -9.36
C SER A 54 7.07 7.96 -8.15
N GLU A 55 6.46 7.34 -7.15
CA GLU A 55 7.13 6.89 -5.92
C GLU A 55 7.86 5.54 -6.10
N GLY A 56 7.70 4.91 -7.27
CA GLY A 56 8.34 3.63 -7.60
C GLY A 56 7.78 2.41 -6.84
N GLU A 57 6.63 2.57 -6.19
CA GLU A 57 5.90 1.51 -5.49
C GLU A 57 5.35 0.45 -6.46
N THR A 58 5.25 0.80 -7.74
CA THR A 58 4.72 -0.06 -8.79
C THR A 58 5.47 0.18 -10.11
N SER A 59 5.47 -0.83 -10.97
CA SER A 59 5.92 -0.72 -12.36
C SER A 59 4.86 -1.25 -13.32
N LEU A 60 4.90 -0.79 -14.56
CA LEU A 60 4.11 -1.29 -15.68
C LEU A 60 5.07 -1.77 -16.77
N ASP A 61 4.78 -2.93 -17.35
CA ASP A 61 5.43 -3.35 -18.59
C ASP A 61 4.70 -2.80 -19.83
N ASP A 62 5.25 -3.07 -21.01
CA ASP A 62 4.68 -2.64 -22.29
C ASP A 62 3.67 -3.64 -22.90
N SER A 63 3.19 -4.63 -22.13
CA SER A 63 2.21 -5.59 -22.66
C SER A 63 0.84 -4.95 -22.90
N THR A 64 -0.07 -5.67 -23.54
CA THR A 64 -1.44 -5.19 -23.81
C THR A 64 -2.45 -6.28 -23.43
N PRO A 65 -3.17 -6.13 -22.29
CA PRO A 65 -3.05 -5.05 -21.30
C PRO A 65 -1.68 -5.09 -20.57
N PRO A 66 -1.18 -3.95 -20.05
CA PRO A 66 0.09 -3.89 -19.33
C PRO A 66 0.01 -4.59 -17.98
N LEU A 67 1.06 -5.29 -17.57
CA LEU A 67 1.16 -5.95 -16.27
C LEU A 67 1.69 -4.99 -15.21
N ARG A 68 0.85 -4.74 -14.19
CA ARG A 68 1.21 -3.95 -13.01
C ARG A 68 1.97 -4.82 -12.00
N THR A 69 3.27 -4.59 -11.82
CA THR A 69 4.05 -5.31 -10.80
C THR A 69 4.18 -4.48 -9.54
N VAL A 70 3.88 -5.09 -8.39
CA VAL A 70 3.95 -4.44 -7.07
C VAL A 70 4.61 -5.36 -6.05
N HIS A 71 5.53 -4.81 -5.26
CA HIS A 71 6.08 -5.48 -4.08
C HIS A 71 5.24 -5.09 -2.86
N VAL A 72 4.80 -6.08 -2.11
CA VAL A 72 3.94 -5.87 -0.94
C VAL A 72 4.52 -6.62 0.24
N VAL A 73 4.73 -5.93 1.36
CA VAL A 73 4.98 -6.58 2.65
C VAL A 73 3.66 -6.99 3.27
N THR A 74 3.57 -8.22 3.77
CA THR A 74 2.39 -8.73 4.47
C THR A 74 2.80 -9.14 5.87
N LEU A 75 2.29 -8.44 6.88
CA LEU A 75 2.62 -8.66 8.27
C LEU A 75 1.51 -9.44 8.95
N ARG A 76 1.81 -10.68 9.33
CA ARG A 76 0.94 -11.47 10.22
C ARG A 76 1.29 -11.12 11.67
N ILE A 77 0.50 -10.24 12.26
CA ILE A 77 0.67 -9.86 13.66
C ILE A 77 0.05 -10.94 14.54
N ILE A 78 0.87 -11.57 15.38
CA ILE A 78 0.47 -12.64 16.29
C ILE A 78 0.01 -12.03 17.62
N GLY A 79 -1.24 -12.31 17.99
CA GLY A 79 -1.84 -11.94 19.27
C GLY A 79 -1.89 -13.10 20.27
N GLY A 80 -2.50 -12.86 21.43
CA GLY A 80 -2.79 -13.90 22.41
C GLY A 80 -3.69 -15.01 21.84
N ASP A 81 -3.57 -16.22 22.40
CA ASP A 81 -4.36 -17.40 22.03
C ASP A 81 -4.24 -17.81 20.56
N ASN A 82 -3.05 -17.60 19.96
CA ASN A 82 -2.76 -17.98 18.58
C ASN A 82 -3.70 -17.31 17.55
N ARG A 83 -4.17 -16.10 17.88
CA ARG A 83 -4.95 -15.24 16.98
C ARG A 83 -4.02 -14.41 16.10
N ILE A 84 -4.51 -13.99 14.94
CA ILE A 84 -3.83 -13.05 14.07
C ILE A 84 -4.66 -11.80 13.84
N LEU A 85 -3.99 -10.66 13.73
CA LEU A 85 -4.65 -9.41 13.40
C LEU A 85 -4.98 -9.37 11.91
N LEU A 86 -6.23 -9.04 11.61
CA LEU A 86 -6.73 -8.96 10.25
C LEU A 86 -7.41 -7.61 10.02
N GLU A 87 -7.08 -7.00 8.89
CA GLU A 87 -7.78 -5.83 8.37
C GLU A 87 -9.10 -6.28 7.74
N SER A 88 -10.20 -6.04 8.42
CA SER A 88 -11.54 -6.43 7.94
C SER A 88 -11.95 -5.60 6.73
N HIS A 89 -11.93 -4.27 6.88
CA HIS A 89 -12.32 -3.31 5.86
C HIS A 89 -11.62 -1.96 6.08
N GLN A 90 -11.70 -1.12 5.05
CA GLN A 90 -11.18 0.24 5.06
C GLN A 90 -12.27 1.23 4.66
N GLU A 91 -12.23 2.44 5.24
CA GLU A 91 -12.97 3.61 4.79
C GLU A 91 -12.03 4.48 3.94
N LEU A 92 -12.46 4.79 2.71
CA LEU A 92 -11.70 5.61 1.77
C LEU A 92 -12.09 7.10 1.85
N SER A 93 -11.27 7.97 1.27
CA SER A 93 -11.50 9.42 1.27
C SER A 93 -12.76 9.86 0.52
N ASP A 94 -13.28 9.03 -0.38
CA ASP A 94 -14.55 9.22 -1.08
C ASP A 94 -15.76 8.70 -0.27
N GLY A 95 -15.55 8.24 0.96
CA GLY A 95 -16.56 7.67 1.85
C GLY A 95 -16.92 6.21 1.53
N THR A 96 -16.32 5.60 0.51
CA THR A 96 -16.61 4.22 0.16
C THR A 96 -15.91 3.24 1.10
N VAL A 97 -16.52 2.07 1.30
CA VAL A 97 -15.96 1.00 2.13
C VAL A 97 -15.42 -0.11 1.24
N ARG A 98 -14.17 -0.53 1.51
CA ARG A 98 -13.52 -1.64 0.82
C ARG A 98 -13.28 -2.80 1.77
N GLN A 99 -13.85 -3.96 1.45
CA GLN A 99 -13.54 -5.20 2.15
C GLN A 99 -12.11 -5.65 1.84
N ARG A 100 -11.39 -6.08 2.87
CA ARG A 100 -9.97 -6.44 2.79
C ARG A 100 -9.77 -7.89 3.18
N CYS A 101 -10.25 -8.27 4.36
CA CYS A 101 -10.17 -9.63 4.90
C CYS A 101 -8.75 -10.22 4.80
N ARG A 102 -7.72 -9.44 5.15
CA ARG A 102 -6.31 -9.86 5.04
C ARG A 102 -5.42 -9.26 6.13
N PRO A 103 -4.25 -9.83 6.41
CA PRO A 103 -3.28 -9.21 7.31
C PRO A 103 -2.85 -7.84 6.80
N LEU A 104 -2.23 -7.05 7.69
CA LEU A 104 -1.63 -5.75 7.36
C LEU A 104 -0.74 -5.90 6.12
N SER A 105 -1.03 -5.12 5.08
CA SER A 105 -0.47 -5.31 3.74
C SER A 105 -0.13 -3.97 3.13
N GLU A 106 1.16 -3.70 2.98
CA GLU A 106 1.66 -2.39 2.58
C GLU A 106 2.61 -2.48 1.40
N LYS A 107 2.54 -1.51 0.48
CA LYS A 107 3.42 -1.46 -0.71
C LYS A 107 4.85 -1.17 -0.24
N MET A 108 5.84 -1.85 -0.81
CA MET A 108 7.25 -1.57 -0.50
C MET A 108 7.77 -0.40 -1.33
N LYS A 109 8.60 0.45 -0.74
CA LYS A 109 9.31 1.54 -1.43
C LYS A 109 10.54 1.01 -2.19
N PRO A 110 11.03 1.71 -3.23
CA PRO A 110 12.23 1.29 -3.96
C PRO A 110 13.45 1.10 -3.05
N GLY A 111 14.06 -0.09 -3.11
CA GLY A 111 15.26 -0.43 -2.33
C GLY A 111 15.01 -0.64 -0.83
N GLU A 112 13.75 -0.62 -0.38
CA GLU A 112 13.39 -0.84 1.02
C GLU A 112 13.62 -2.31 1.43
N THR A 113 14.14 -2.53 2.64
CA THR A 113 14.23 -3.88 3.22
C THR A 113 12.88 -4.33 3.75
N VAL A 114 12.68 -5.64 3.90
CA VAL A 114 11.42 -6.18 4.46
C VAL A 114 11.20 -5.63 5.88
N GLU A 115 12.25 -5.57 6.69
CA GLU A 115 12.21 -5.07 8.06
C GLU A 115 11.84 -3.59 8.10
N ALA A 116 12.44 -2.76 7.23
CA ALA A 116 12.08 -1.34 7.13
C ALA A 116 10.63 -1.15 6.70
N ALA A 117 10.17 -1.92 5.70
CA ALA A 117 8.78 -1.89 5.24
C ALA A 117 7.80 -2.30 6.34
N VAL A 118 8.12 -3.33 7.14
CA VAL A 118 7.31 -3.73 8.31
C VAL A 118 7.22 -2.59 9.31
N SER A 119 8.35 -2.01 9.72
CA SER A 119 8.37 -0.93 10.72
C SER A 119 7.58 0.28 10.23
N ARG A 120 7.72 0.65 8.95
CA ARG A 120 6.95 1.73 8.33
C ARG A 120 5.46 1.41 8.29
N ALA A 121 5.08 0.22 7.86
CA ALA A 121 3.67 -0.16 7.74
C ALA A 121 2.96 -0.19 9.11
N VAL A 122 3.63 -0.67 10.17
CA VAL A 122 3.09 -0.59 11.54
C VAL A 122 2.95 0.87 11.98
N LYS A 123 3.93 1.72 11.68
CA LYS A 123 3.90 3.14 12.05
C LYS A 123 2.78 3.90 11.34
N GLU A 124 2.61 3.68 10.03
CA GLU A 124 1.62 4.36 9.19
C GLU A 124 0.19 3.90 9.54
N GLU A 125 -0.05 2.58 9.63
CA GLU A 125 -1.40 2.06 9.80
C GLU A 125 -1.83 1.85 11.26
N LEU A 126 -0.89 1.60 12.19
CA LEU A 126 -1.18 1.29 13.61
C LEU A 126 -0.64 2.33 14.59
N GLY A 127 0.20 3.26 14.13
CA GLY A 127 0.88 4.23 15.00
C GLY A 127 -0.09 5.14 15.77
N SER A 128 -1.28 5.42 15.23
CA SER A 128 -2.27 6.30 15.88
C SER A 128 -2.77 5.80 17.23
N ILE A 129 -2.68 4.48 17.48
CA ILE A 129 -3.13 3.86 18.75
C ILE A 129 -1.96 3.38 19.63
N ILE A 130 -0.79 3.11 19.03
CA ILE A 130 0.41 2.70 19.76
C ILE A 130 1.07 3.93 20.46
N GLY A 131 0.73 5.15 20.02
CA GLY A 131 1.10 6.42 20.66
C GLY A 131 2.56 6.85 20.43
N ASP A 132 2.98 7.95 21.08
CA ASP A 132 4.32 8.56 20.97
C ASP A 132 5.49 7.65 21.43
N ASN A 133 5.23 6.42 21.89
CA ASN A 133 6.27 5.43 22.18
C ASN A 133 7.10 5.07 20.93
N PHE A 134 6.55 5.27 19.72
CA PHE A 134 7.32 5.19 18.46
C PHE A 134 8.35 6.34 18.30
N GLY A 135 8.15 7.49 18.97
CA GLY A 135 8.98 8.70 18.81
C GLY A 135 10.23 8.76 19.69
N ASN A 136 10.34 7.90 20.71
CA ASN A 136 11.41 7.99 21.73
C ASN A 136 12.65 7.11 21.45
N GLY A 137 12.78 6.55 20.24
CA GLY A 137 13.93 5.73 19.84
C GLY A 137 13.80 4.23 20.13
N ASP A 138 12.65 3.80 20.67
CA ASP A 138 12.32 2.40 20.98
C ASP A 138 11.52 1.68 19.87
N GLU A 139 11.57 2.16 18.62
CA GLU A 139 10.86 1.55 17.47
C GLU A 139 11.17 0.05 17.32
N LYS A 140 12.39 -0.37 17.69
CA LYS A 140 12.82 -1.79 17.67
C LYS A 140 12.19 -2.66 18.75
N ASN A 141 11.67 -2.07 19.83
CA ASN A 141 11.03 -2.82 20.90
C ASN A 141 9.55 -3.09 20.62
N ILE A 142 8.90 -2.23 19.82
CA ILE A 142 7.47 -2.32 19.51
C ILE A 142 7.19 -3.45 18.52
N VAL A 143 8.00 -3.56 17.46
CA VAL A 143 7.83 -4.60 16.43
C VAL A 143 8.94 -5.64 16.58
N ARG A 144 8.55 -6.87 16.92
CA ARG A 144 9.47 -8.02 16.98
C ARG A 144 9.13 -9.01 15.88
N ILE A 145 9.90 -9.00 14.80
CA ILE A 145 9.75 -9.98 13.71
C ILE A 145 10.22 -11.35 14.19
N VAL A 146 9.41 -12.38 13.92
CA VAL A 146 9.72 -13.78 14.25
C VAL A 146 10.87 -14.26 13.35
N PRO A 147 12.04 -14.64 13.91
CA PRO A 147 13.17 -15.10 13.11
C PRO A 147 12.80 -16.32 12.26
N GLY A 148 13.18 -16.29 10.98
CA GLY A 148 12.92 -17.39 10.04
C GLY A 148 11.47 -17.51 9.55
N SER A 149 10.57 -16.57 9.91
CA SER A 149 9.18 -16.57 9.43
C SER A 149 9.00 -16.09 7.99
N TYR A 150 10.01 -15.44 7.41
CA TYR A 150 9.93 -14.82 6.10
C TYR A 150 9.56 -15.82 4.99
N ARG A 151 8.56 -15.45 4.19
CA ARG A 151 8.12 -16.17 3.00
C ARG A 151 7.94 -15.21 1.84
N LYS A 152 8.37 -15.63 0.65
CA LYS A 152 8.13 -14.92 -0.60
C LYS A 152 7.16 -15.71 -1.48
N LYS A 153 6.14 -15.05 -2.00
CA LYS A 153 5.20 -15.63 -2.97
C LYS A 153 4.98 -14.67 -4.12
N VAL A 154 4.84 -15.19 -5.33
CA VAL A 154 4.45 -14.42 -6.51
C VAL A 154 3.04 -14.86 -6.91
N GLU A 155 2.14 -13.90 -7.09
CA GLU A 155 0.75 -14.15 -7.46
C GLU A 155 0.32 -13.19 -8.58
N GLU A 156 -0.17 -13.76 -9.68
CA GLU A 156 -0.86 -12.98 -10.70
C GLU A 156 -2.37 -13.03 -10.46
N ARG A 157 -3.00 -11.86 -10.35
CA ARG A 157 -4.46 -11.75 -10.18
C ARG A 157 -4.98 -10.42 -10.69
N ALA A 158 -6.29 -10.33 -10.88
CA ALA A 158 -6.95 -9.08 -11.23
C ALA A 158 -6.78 -8.04 -10.10
N SER A 159 -6.42 -6.81 -10.47
CA SER A 159 -6.34 -5.71 -9.50
C SER A 159 -7.75 -5.25 -9.11
N ALA A 160 -8.10 -5.42 -7.84
CA ALA A 160 -9.35 -4.87 -7.31
C ALA A 160 -9.36 -3.33 -7.30
N SER A 161 -8.19 -2.70 -7.16
CA SER A 161 -8.05 -1.23 -7.21
C SER A 161 -8.19 -0.69 -8.63
N TYR A 162 -7.77 -1.48 -9.62
CA TYR A 162 -7.67 -1.09 -11.03
C TYR A 162 -8.30 -2.17 -11.92
N PRO A 163 -9.65 -2.27 -11.97
CA PRO A 163 -10.32 -3.26 -12.82
C PRO A 163 -9.83 -3.21 -14.26
N GLY A 164 -9.59 -4.37 -14.87
CA GLY A 164 -9.06 -4.51 -16.23
C GLY A 164 -7.53 -4.43 -16.35
N LEU A 165 -6.83 -3.97 -15.30
CA LEU A 165 -5.36 -3.99 -15.25
C LEU A 165 -4.89 -5.27 -14.53
N PRO A 166 -4.25 -6.22 -15.22
CA PRO A 166 -3.66 -7.39 -14.56
C PRO A 166 -2.54 -6.94 -13.63
N ALA A 167 -2.36 -7.67 -12.53
CA ALA A 167 -1.33 -7.36 -11.55
C ALA A 167 -0.54 -8.60 -11.12
N CYS A 168 0.77 -8.43 -11.04
CA CYS A 168 1.72 -9.37 -10.45
C CYS A 168 2.11 -8.85 -9.06
N TYR A 169 1.72 -9.58 -8.02
CA TYR A 169 2.04 -9.27 -6.64
C TYR A 169 3.23 -10.10 -6.18
N ILE A 170 4.30 -9.43 -5.79
CA ILE A 170 5.44 -10.05 -5.12
C ILE A 170 5.25 -9.83 -3.63
N LEU A 171 4.71 -10.85 -2.97
CA LEU A 171 4.31 -10.82 -1.57
C LEU A 171 5.49 -11.26 -0.68
N HIS A 172 5.86 -10.40 0.26
CA HIS A 172 6.88 -10.60 1.28
C HIS A 172 6.18 -10.76 2.64
N THR A 173 5.89 -12.00 3.03
CA THR A 173 5.17 -12.29 4.27
C THR A 173 6.12 -12.53 5.42
N VAL A 174 5.85 -11.93 6.57
CA VAL A 174 6.57 -12.18 7.82
C VAL A 174 5.59 -12.23 8.99
N ASP A 175 5.95 -13.00 10.01
CA ASP A 175 5.21 -13.03 11.27
C ASP A 175 5.90 -12.09 12.26
N ALA A 176 5.12 -11.37 13.07
CA ALA A 176 5.66 -10.49 14.10
C ALA A 176 4.75 -10.35 15.31
N TRP A 177 5.33 -9.92 16.43
CA TRP A 177 4.59 -9.37 17.56
C TRP A 177 4.65 -7.85 17.52
N VAL A 178 3.53 -7.21 17.83
CA VAL A 178 3.42 -5.76 17.93
C VAL A 178 2.84 -5.42 19.30
N ASP A 179 3.62 -4.71 20.11
CA ASP A 179 3.20 -4.29 21.45
C ASP A 179 2.24 -3.09 21.39
N GLY A 180 1.38 -2.97 22.41
CA GLY A 180 0.47 -1.83 22.55
C GLY A 180 -0.84 -1.92 21.75
N LEU A 181 -1.11 -3.06 21.12
CA LEU A 181 -2.39 -3.29 20.43
C LEU A 181 -3.51 -3.70 21.39
N PRO A 182 -4.76 -3.24 21.17
CA PRO A 182 -5.93 -3.70 21.92
C PRO A 182 -6.23 -5.20 21.70
N ASP A 183 -6.77 -5.87 22.73
CA ASP A 183 -7.17 -7.29 22.66
C ASP A 183 -8.46 -7.54 21.85
N GLY A 184 -9.27 -6.49 21.65
CA GLY A 184 -10.55 -6.50 20.93
C GLY A 184 -10.45 -5.91 19.52
N GLU A 185 -11.59 -5.73 18.86
CA GLU A 185 -11.66 -5.00 17.59
C GLU A 185 -11.37 -3.51 17.81
N PHE A 186 -10.69 -2.89 16.85
CA PHE A 186 -10.34 -1.47 16.91
C PHE A 186 -10.26 -0.86 15.51
N CYS A 187 -10.18 0.46 15.43
CA CYS A 187 -9.87 1.15 14.19
C CYS A 187 -8.73 2.15 14.39
N THR A 188 -8.01 2.41 13.31
CA THR A 188 -6.91 3.37 13.25
C THR A 188 -7.16 4.38 12.15
N GLN A 189 -6.52 5.54 12.25
CA GLN A 189 -6.58 6.59 11.23
C GLN A 189 -5.23 6.70 10.56
N GLU A 190 -5.24 6.76 9.23
CA GLU A 190 -4.03 6.97 8.44
C GLU A 190 -3.88 8.46 8.12
N ALA A 191 -2.73 9.02 8.47
CA ALA A 191 -2.40 10.39 8.11
C ALA A 191 -1.91 10.42 6.65
N GLU A 192 -2.74 10.95 5.75
CA GLU A 192 -2.46 11.26 4.33
C GLU A 192 -1.37 10.39 3.64
N GLU A 193 -1.80 9.31 2.95
CA GLU A 193 -0.99 8.31 2.19
C GLU A 193 0.17 8.91 1.34
N TYR A 194 0.05 10.16 0.86
CA TYR A 194 1.05 10.82 -0.01
C TYR A 194 1.54 12.18 0.53
N LYS A 195 1.54 12.39 1.85
CA LYS A 195 1.90 13.68 2.46
C LYS A 195 3.31 14.18 2.08
N ASP A 196 4.24 13.25 1.85
CA ASP A 196 5.63 13.56 1.50
C ASP A 196 5.85 13.74 -0.02
N CYS A 197 4.82 13.57 -0.84
CA CYS A 197 4.96 13.79 -2.28
C CYS A 197 5.02 15.29 -2.58
N ASN A 198 5.93 15.69 -3.47
CA ASN A 198 6.07 17.08 -3.91
C ASN A 198 4.88 17.56 -4.77
N GLU A 199 3.97 16.65 -5.12
CA GLU A 199 2.85 16.84 -6.04
C GLU A 199 1.52 16.87 -5.27
N THR A 200 1.44 17.74 -4.26
CA THR A 200 0.35 17.79 -3.27
C THR A 200 -1.03 17.93 -3.93
N THR A 201 -1.12 18.68 -5.03
CA THR A 201 -2.37 18.84 -5.79
C THR A 201 -2.84 17.54 -6.46
N ILE A 202 -1.91 16.67 -6.87
CA ILE A 202 -2.23 15.35 -7.45
C ILE A 202 -2.62 14.37 -6.34
N ALA A 203 -1.96 14.43 -5.19
CA ALA A 203 -2.33 13.66 -4.00
C ALA A 203 -3.76 13.94 -3.55
N ASP A 204 -4.21 15.19 -3.57
CA ASP A 204 -5.58 15.58 -3.23
C ASP A 204 -6.63 14.98 -4.18
N MET A 205 -6.26 14.73 -5.44
CA MET A 205 -7.12 14.09 -6.44
C MET A 205 -7.14 12.57 -6.33
N ALA A 206 -6.25 11.98 -5.52
CA ALA A 206 -6.15 10.54 -5.33
C ALA A 206 -7.14 10.05 -4.26
N VAL A 207 -7.70 8.86 -4.47
CA VAL A 207 -8.50 8.20 -3.43
C VAL A 207 -7.55 7.60 -2.41
N SER A 208 -7.55 8.07 -1.16
CA SER A 208 -6.68 7.59 -0.07
C SER A 208 -7.48 6.78 0.95
N VAL A 209 -6.81 5.91 1.71
CA VAL A 209 -7.44 5.30 2.89
C VAL A 209 -7.47 6.33 4.02
N LYS A 210 -8.56 6.35 4.80
CA LYS A 210 -8.72 7.25 5.95
C LYS A 210 -8.81 6.48 7.26
N LYS A 211 -9.45 5.31 7.25
CA LYS A 211 -9.55 4.44 8.42
C LYS A 211 -9.37 2.99 8.04
N HIS A 212 -8.72 2.27 8.95
CA HIS A 212 -8.57 0.83 8.89
C HIS A 212 -9.34 0.22 10.06
N TYR A 213 -10.05 -0.88 9.81
CA TYR A 213 -10.82 -1.59 10.81
C TYR A 213 -10.23 -2.98 11.05
N TRP A 214 -9.79 -3.21 12.28
CA TRP A 214 -9.00 -4.36 12.66
C TRP A 214 -9.78 -5.30 13.57
N LYS A 215 -9.59 -6.59 13.36
CA LYS A 215 -10.13 -7.63 14.22
C LYS A 215 -9.14 -8.78 14.39
N TRP A 216 -9.18 -9.40 15.55
CA TRP A 216 -8.45 -10.63 15.82
C TRP A 216 -9.27 -11.83 15.35
N ILE A 217 -8.61 -12.77 14.69
CA ILE A 217 -9.22 -14.03 14.27
C ILE A 217 -8.31 -15.19 14.59
N ASP A 218 -8.88 -16.38 14.75
CA ASP A 218 -8.10 -17.60 14.98
C ASP A 218 -7.19 -17.87 13.78
N SER A 219 -5.93 -18.22 14.05
CA SER A 219 -4.95 -18.46 12.98
C SER A 219 -5.34 -19.59 12.02
N ASP A 220 -6.17 -20.55 12.47
CA ASP A 220 -6.71 -21.64 11.65
C ASP A 220 -7.77 -21.17 10.64
N SER A 221 -8.22 -19.91 10.75
CA SER A 221 -9.25 -19.32 9.87
C SER A 221 -8.67 -18.53 8.69
N VAL A 222 -7.35 -18.57 8.45
CA VAL A 222 -6.64 -17.73 7.46
C VAL A 222 -5.84 -18.53 6.45
#